data_AF-A0A1N6L011-F1
#
_entry.id   AF-A0A1N6L011-F1
#
_cell.length_a   1.000
_cell.length_b   1.000
_cell.length_c   1.000
_cell.angle_alpha   90.00
_cell.angle_beta   90.00
_cell.angle_gamma   90.00
#
_symmetry.space_group_name_H-M   'P 1'
#
loop_
_entity.id
_entity.type
_entity.pdbx_description
1 polymer ?
#
loop_
_entity_poly.entity_id
_entity_poly.type
_entity_poly.pdbx_seq_one_letter_code
_entity_poly.pdbx_strand_id
1 'polypeptide(L)'
;MSGVWGLVACQPGSPPCLRTGLTVDQALERLEAGESPQRLLESFHLTTADLIALLGHAALGDDQAEEGIGLVQSPPSRPWLEPVLSDSTWRTLLPSAPKPARLALVAGLFQVHDFWEASHEAAQQADDLGERAVSAYWHGIAHRREPDSGNASYWFRRVGQHPIFVPLADSVRPLLTALPDRSAGAPLLDGNRWNPFGFIAFCHDGTPPPALAPLSRRLQRREMIALLNESASALLSL
;
A
#
# COMPACT_ATOMS: atom_id res chain seq x y z
N MET A 1 8.35 -10.71 -3.93
CA MET A 1 8.31 -9.51 -3.06
C MET A 1 8.95 -9.88 -1.73
N SER A 2 10.01 -9.20 -1.33
CA SER A 2 10.51 -9.19 0.06
C SER A 2 11.13 -7.82 0.36
N GLY A 3 11.09 -7.46 1.62
CA GLY A 3 11.01 -6.11 2.19
C GLY A 3 10.16 -6.25 3.46
N VAL A 4 9.52 -5.19 3.95
CA VAL A 4 8.62 -5.32 5.12
C VAL A 4 7.51 -6.34 4.89
N TRP A 5 6.98 -6.46 3.67
CA TRP A 5 5.90 -7.41 3.36
C TRP A 5 6.25 -8.88 3.68
N GLY A 6 7.53 -9.25 3.57
CA GLY A 6 8.01 -10.61 3.80
C GLY A 6 8.17 -10.98 5.28
N LEU A 7 7.95 -10.04 6.21
CA LEU A 7 8.07 -10.27 7.65
C LEU A 7 6.88 -11.04 8.24
N VAL A 8 5.73 -11.01 7.55
CA VAL A 8 4.54 -11.79 7.90
C VAL A 8 4.48 -13.03 7.01
N ALA A 9 4.46 -14.20 7.65
CA ALA A 9 4.27 -15.47 6.98
C ALA A 9 2.78 -15.75 6.78
N CYS A 10 2.39 -16.08 5.56
CA CYS A 10 1.05 -16.53 5.20
C CYS A 10 1.11 -18.00 4.80
N GLN A 11 0.35 -18.86 5.47
CA GLN A 11 0.25 -20.29 5.18
C GLN A 11 -1.23 -20.68 5.01
N PRO A 12 -1.58 -21.54 4.04
CA PRO A 12 -2.95 -22.00 3.87
C PRO A 12 -3.52 -22.58 5.17
N GLY A 13 -4.68 -22.09 5.60
CA GLY A 13 -5.37 -22.57 6.81
C GLY A 13 -4.77 -22.10 8.13
N SER A 14 -3.82 -21.17 8.13
CA SER A 14 -3.27 -20.55 9.36
C SER A 14 -3.33 -19.02 9.28
N PRO A 15 -3.65 -18.32 10.39
CA PRO A 15 -3.63 -16.86 10.41
C PRO A 15 -2.24 -16.30 10.04
N PRO A 16 -2.16 -15.21 9.26
CA PRO A 16 -0.90 -14.54 8.97
C PRO A 16 -0.20 -14.10 10.27
N CYS A 17 1.08 -14.41 10.41
CA CYS A 17 1.82 -14.14 11.64
C CYS A 17 3.28 -13.73 11.41
N LEU A 18 3.82 -12.98 12.36
CA LEU A 18 5.23 -12.64 12.42
C LEU A 18 6.08 -13.84 12.86
N ARG A 19 7.40 -13.72 12.71
CA ARG A 19 8.37 -14.73 13.20
C ARG A 19 8.28 -14.98 14.71
N THR A 20 7.76 -14.03 15.47
CA THR A 20 7.51 -14.16 16.91
C THR A 20 6.28 -15.00 17.25
N GLY A 21 5.48 -15.40 16.25
CA GLY A 21 4.22 -16.10 16.40
C GLY A 21 3.01 -15.19 16.65
N LEU A 22 3.21 -13.88 16.82
CA LEU A 22 2.11 -12.92 16.93
C LEU A 22 1.35 -12.84 15.60
N THR A 23 0.05 -13.11 15.63
CA THR A 23 -0.80 -12.99 14.43
C THR A 23 -1.19 -11.54 14.16
N VAL A 24 -1.58 -11.25 12.91
CA VAL A 24 -2.13 -9.94 12.54
C VAL A 24 -3.34 -9.59 13.41
N ASP A 25 -4.28 -10.52 13.57
CA ASP A 25 -5.50 -10.28 14.36
C ASP A 25 -5.20 -10.02 15.84
N GLN A 26 -4.29 -10.79 16.46
CA GLN A 26 -3.87 -10.56 17.85
C GLN A 26 -3.23 -9.19 18.04
N ALA A 27 -2.43 -8.73 17.06
CA ALA A 27 -1.85 -7.39 17.10
C ALA A 27 -2.94 -6.31 17.02
N LEU A 28 -3.92 -6.47 16.13
CA LEU A 28 -5.04 -5.54 15.98
C LEU A 28 -5.92 -5.49 17.24
N GLU A 29 -6.28 -6.64 17.82
CA GLU A 29 -7.07 -6.71 19.06
C GLU A 29 -6.42 -5.92 20.20
N ARG A 30 -5.09 -5.99 20.32
CA ARG A 30 -4.35 -5.25 21.36
C ARG A 30 -4.32 -3.75 21.10
N LEU A 31 -4.12 -3.33 19.84
CA LEU A 31 -4.19 -1.91 19.46
C LEU A 31 -5.59 -1.34 19.66
N GLU A 32 -6.63 -2.09 19.29
CA GLU A 32 -8.03 -1.72 19.49
C GLU A 32 -8.38 -1.60 20.98
N ALA A 33 -7.81 -2.46 21.82
CA ALA A 33 -7.91 -2.38 23.28
C ALA A 33 -7.14 -1.19 23.89
N GLY A 34 -6.51 -0.33 23.07
CA GLY A 34 -5.82 0.88 23.50
C GLY A 34 -4.35 0.66 23.90
N GLU A 35 -3.76 -0.48 23.54
CA GLU A 35 -2.31 -0.60 23.63
C GLU A 35 -1.64 0.33 22.62
N SER A 36 -0.61 1.07 23.06
CA SER A 36 0.11 1.93 22.14
C SER A 36 1.02 1.09 21.24
N PRO A 37 1.27 1.53 19.99
CA PRO A 37 2.20 0.84 19.09
C PRO A 37 3.58 0.59 19.71
N GLN A 38 4.10 1.55 20.47
CA GLN A 38 5.36 1.38 21.19
C GLN A 38 5.31 0.22 22.20
N ARG A 39 4.25 0.13 23.02
CA ARG A 39 4.08 -0.98 23.99
C ARG A 39 3.89 -2.33 23.32
N LEU A 40 3.21 -2.36 22.17
CA LEU A 40 3.09 -3.58 21.37
C LEU A 40 4.46 -4.05 20.87
N LEU A 41 5.27 -3.13 20.34
CA LEU A 41 6.64 -3.44 19.90
C LEU A 41 7.49 -3.99 21.04
N GLU A 42 7.45 -3.35 22.20
CA GLU A 42 8.18 -3.77 23.41
C GLU A 42 7.71 -5.15 23.90
N SER A 43 6.39 -5.38 23.99
CA SER A 43 5.80 -6.62 24.50
C SER A 43 6.21 -7.86 23.71
N PHE A 44 6.39 -7.72 22.40
CA PHE A 44 6.69 -8.82 21.48
C PHE A 44 8.09 -8.74 20.89
N HIS A 45 8.94 -7.81 21.35
CA HIS A 45 10.28 -7.58 20.83
C HIS A 45 10.31 -7.35 19.32
N LEU A 46 9.36 -6.56 18.82
CA LEU A 46 9.19 -6.27 17.40
C LEU A 46 9.93 -5.01 17.00
N THR A 47 10.21 -4.91 15.70
CA THR A 47 10.72 -3.72 15.05
C THR A 47 9.59 -2.88 14.46
N THR A 48 9.88 -1.63 14.11
CA THR A 48 8.94 -0.80 13.32
C THR A 48 8.62 -1.42 11.96
N ALA A 49 9.56 -2.16 11.37
CA ALA A 49 9.35 -2.91 10.13
C ALA A 49 8.26 -3.97 10.29
N ASP A 50 8.25 -4.69 11.41
CA ASP A 50 7.23 -5.69 11.74
C ASP A 50 5.85 -5.04 11.89
N LEU A 51 5.76 -3.87 12.52
CA LEU A 51 4.50 -3.14 12.64
C LEU A 51 3.97 -2.65 11.29
N ILE A 52 4.83 -2.12 10.41
CA ILE A 52 4.44 -1.75 9.04
C ILE A 52 3.90 -2.98 8.30
N ALA A 53 4.58 -4.12 8.44
CA ALA A 53 4.16 -5.38 7.82
C ALA A 53 2.79 -5.82 8.36
N LEU A 54 2.59 -5.85 9.68
CA LEU A 54 1.32 -6.18 10.33
C LEU A 54 0.18 -5.29 9.82
N LEU A 55 0.37 -3.97 9.83
CA LEU A 55 -0.64 -3.01 9.39
C LEU A 55 -0.94 -3.12 7.89
N GLY A 56 0.09 -3.39 7.07
CA GLY A 56 -0.09 -3.64 5.63
C GLY A 56 -0.91 -4.91 5.36
N HIS A 57 -0.60 -6.01 6.05
CA HIS A 57 -1.34 -7.27 5.93
C HIS A 57 -2.78 -7.15 6.47
N ALA A 58 -2.99 -6.36 7.53
CA ALA A 58 -4.33 -6.08 8.08
C ALA A 58 -5.26 -5.37 7.07
N ALA A 59 -4.70 -4.57 6.17
CA ALA A 59 -5.44 -3.84 5.13
C ALA A 59 -5.56 -4.65 3.83
N LEU A 60 -4.43 -5.19 3.36
CA LEU A 60 -4.33 -5.74 2.02
C LEU A 60 -4.56 -7.26 1.98
N GLY A 61 -4.71 -7.91 3.13
CA GLY A 61 -4.87 -9.36 3.24
C GLY A 61 -3.62 -10.14 2.81
N ASP A 62 -3.71 -11.46 2.89
CA ASP A 62 -2.65 -12.35 2.46
C ASP A 62 -2.70 -12.66 0.95
N ASP A 63 -1.79 -13.50 0.47
CA ASP A 63 -1.77 -13.90 -0.95
C ASP A 63 -2.92 -14.85 -1.36
N GLN A 64 -3.72 -15.32 -0.39
CA GLN A 64 -4.94 -16.10 -0.62
C GLN A 64 -6.18 -15.21 -0.72
N ALA A 65 -6.11 -13.93 -0.36
CA ALA A 65 -7.20 -12.98 -0.53
C ALA A 65 -7.61 -12.92 -2.01
N GLU A 66 -8.73 -13.60 -2.34
CA GLU A 66 -9.26 -13.69 -3.70
C GLU A 66 -9.69 -12.30 -4.20
N GLU A 67 -10.18 -11.47 -3.28
CA GLU A 67 -10.54 -10.09 -3.54
C GLU A 67 -9.40 -9.17 -3.10
N GLY A 68 -8.72 -8.55 -4.07
CA GLY A 68 -7.81 -7.44 -3.77
C GLY A 68 -8.58 -6.23 -3.21
N ILE A 69 -7.87 -5.14 -2.90
CA ILE A 69 -8.48 -3.89 -2.43
C ILE A 69 -9.37 -3.24 -3.49
N GLY A 70 -10.46 -2.59 -3.06
CA GLY A 70 -11.41 -1.92 -3.94
C GLY A 70 -10.78 -0.79 -4.77
N LEU A 71 -11.21 -0.66 -6.02
CA LEU A 71 -10.71 0.37 -6.95
C LEU A 71 -11.15 1.79 -6.56
N VAL A 72 -12.34 1.93 -6.00
CA VAL A 72 -12.85 3.18 -5.45
C VAL A 72 -12.65 3.15 -3.94
N GLN A 73 -12.35 4.30 -3.35
CA GLN A 73 -12.31 4.45 -1.90
C GLN A 73 -13.62 4.00 -1.25
N SER A 74 -13.54 3.55 -0.02
CA SER A 74 -14.70 3.23 0.83
C SER A 74 -14.47 3.83 2.22
N PRO A 75 -15.48 3.91 3.09
CA PRO A 75 -15.22 4.24 4.49
C PRO A 75 -14.24 3.25 5.12
N PRO A 76 -13.31 3.70 5.99
CA PRO A 76 -12.39 2.81 6.69
C PRO A 76 -13.13 1.71 7.45
N SER A 77 -12.70 0.46 7.27
CA SER A 77 -13.28 -0.70 7.97
C SER A 77 -12.96 -0.70 9.47
N ARG A 78 -11.87 -0.05 9.87
CA ARG A 78 -11.40 0.07 11.27
C ARG A 78 -11.09 1.53 11.59
N PRO A 79 -12.10 2.41 11.79
CA PRO A 79 -11.89 3.84 12.02
C PRO A 79 -10.97 4.13 13.22
N TRP A 80 -10.96 3.26 14.23
CA TRP A 80 -10.10 3.38 15.41
C TRP A 80 -8.59 3.32 15.11
N LEU A 81 -8.18 2.86 13.91
CA LEU A 81 -6.78 2.84 13.51
C LEU A 81 -6.22 4.24 13.20
N GLU A 82 -7.05 5.24 12.91
CA GLU A 82 -6.60 6.58 12.52
C GLU A 82 -5.47 7.15 13.42
N PRO A 83 -5.60 7.19 14.76
CA PRO A 83 -4.53 7.66 15.63
C PRO A 83 -3.25 6.79 15.55
N VAL A 84 -3.38 5.48 15.34
CA VAL A 84 -2.24 4.55 15.16
C VAL A 84 -1.49 4.85 13.88
N LEU A 85 -2.19 5.21 12.80
CA LEU A 85 -1.60 5.47 11.50
C LEU A 85 -1.01 6.90 11.37
N SER A 86 -1.41 7.82 12.25
CA SER A 86 -1.00 9.24 12.19
C SER A 86 0.51 9.49 12.26
N ASP A 87 0.98 10.61 11.68
CA ASP A 87 2.38 11.06 11.78
C ASP A 87 2.84 11.24 13.22
N SER A 88 1.92 11.56 14.15
CA SER A 88 2.25 11.71 15.56
C SER A 88 2.78 10.41 16.18
N THR A 89 2.18 9.27 15.82
CA THR A 89 2.60 7.93 16.24
C THR A 89 3.92 7.58 15.57
N TRP A 90 4.02 7.73 14.25
CA TRP A 90 5.24 7.36 13.52
C TRP A 90 6.43 8.23 13.88
N ARG A 91 6.23 9.50 14.23
CA ARG A 91 7.29 10.39 14.74
C ARG A 91 7.87 9.85 16.05
N THR A 92 7.02 9.27 16.91
CA THR A 92 7.46 8.65 18.17
C THR A 92 8.24 7.37 17.89
N LEU A 93 7.78 6.54 16.95
CA LEU A 93 8.42 5.27 16.60
C LEU A 93 9.72 5.44 15.79
N LEU A 94 9.80 6.49 14.97
CA LEU A 94 10.92 6.80 14.09
C LEU A 94 11.39 8.26 14.30
N PRO A 95 11.94 8.60 15.49
CA PRO A 95 12.25 9.98 15.84
C PRO A 95 13.37 10.58 14.97
N SER A 96 14.24 9.74 14.39
CA SER A 96 15.33 10.17 13.51
C SER A 96 14.93 10.22 12.03
N ALA A 97 13.73 9.77 11.67
CA ALA A 97 13.28 9.77 10.28
C ALA A 97 13.02 11.21 9.79
N PRO A 98 13.49 11.58 8.58
CA PRO A 98 13.09 12.83 7.94
C PRO A 98 11.56 12.91 7.82
N LYS A 99 10.99 14.03 8.28
CA LYS A 99 9.52 14.25 8.23
C LYS A 99 8.90 13.97 6.85
N PRO A 100 9.48 14.41 5.72
CA PRO A 100 8.87 14.18 4.40
C PRO A 100 8.76 12.70 4.05
N ALA A 101 9.82 11.91 4.30
CA ALA A 101 9.80 10.46 4.07
C ALA A 101 8.82 9.75 5.02
N ARG A 102 8.73 10.20 6.28
CA ARG A 102 7.77 9.65 7.26
C ARG A 102 6.32 9.91 6.85
N LEU A 103 6.02 11.11 6.36
CA LEU A 103 4.69 11.45 5.83
C LEU A 103 4.33 10.60 4.59
N ALA A 104 5.30 10.30 3.72
CA ALA A 104 5.08 9.41 2.58
C ALA A 104 4.70 7.97 3.02
N LEU A 105 5.33 7.44 4.08
CA LEU A 105 4.90 6.17 4.70
C LEU A 105 3.50 6.27 5.30
N VAL A 106 3.23 7.34 6.05
CA VAL A 106 1.91 7.60 6.67
C VAL A 106 0.81 7.68 5.62
N ALA A 107 1.05 8.36 4.50
CA ALA A 107 0.13 8.41 3.37
C ALA A 107 -0.20 7.00 2.87
N GLY A 108 0.81 6.15 2.64
CA GLY A 108 0.60 4.77 2.24
C GLY A 108 -0.19 3.94 3.24
N LEU A 109 0.10 4.08 4.53
CA LEU A 109 -0.63 3.38 5.60
C LEU A 109 -2.09 3.80 5.68
N PHE A 110 -2.39 5.11 5.60
CA PHE A 110 -3.77 5.58 5.51
C PHE A 110 -4.45 5.09 4.24
N GLN A 111 -3.76 5.12 3.09
CA GLN A 111 -4.33 4.78 1.79
C GLN A 111 -4.82 3.33 1.74
N VAL A 112 -4.03 2.40 2.27
CA VAL A 112 -4.39 0.97 2.25
C VAL A 112 -5.53 0.65 3.21
N HIS A 113 -5.74 1.49 4.24
CA HIS A 113 -6.83 1.38 5.22
C HIS A 113 -8.05 2.26 4.88
N ASP A 114 -8.12 2.79 3.66
CA ASP A 114 -9.25 3.58 3.17
C ASP A 114 -9.46 4.96 3.83
N PHE A 115 -8.47 5.46 4.57
CA PHE A 115 -8.46 6.83 5.08
C PHE A 115 -8.00 7.82 4.00
N TRP A 116 -8.85 8.02 2.98
CA TRP A 116 -8.48 8.80 1.80
C TRP A 116 -8.06 10.24 2.10
N GLU A 117 -8.81 10.96 2.95
CA GLU A 117 -8.51 12.37 3.26
C GLU A 117 -7.16 12.50 3.99
N ALA A 118 -6.94 11.69 5.03
CA ALA A 118 -5.69 11.68 5.78
C ALA A 118 -4.49 11.24 4.93
N SER A 119 -4.70 10.28 4.02
CA SER A 119 -3.69 9.86 3.04
C SER A 119 -3.33 10.99 2.08
N HIS A 120 -4.34 11.63 1.50
CA HIS A 120 -4.19 12.75 0.57
C HIS A 120 -3.45 13.93 1.22
N GLU A 121 -3.84 14.31 2.45
CA GLU A 121 -3.17 15.38 3.21
C GLU A 121 -1.71 15.04 3.51
N ALA A 122 -1.43 13.82 3.97
CA ALA A 122 -0.06 13.39 4.25
C ALA A 122 0.82 13.37 2.99
N ALA A 123 0.28 12.90 1.86
CA ALA A 123 0.98 12.91 0.57
C ALA A 123 1.26 14.34 0.08
N GLN A 124 0.26 15.23 0.15
CA GLN A 124 0.42 16.64 -0.21
C GLN A 124 1.51 17.31 0.65
N GLN A 125 1.47 17.10 1.98
CA GLN A 125 2.46 17.69 2.88
C GLN A 125 3.87 17.13 2.64
N ALA A 126 4.01 15.84 2.30
CA ALA A 126 5.30 15.25 1.95
C ALA A 126 5.88 15.88 0.66
N ASP A 127 5.04 16.06 -0.37
CA ASP A 127 5.42 16.70 -1.64
C ASP A 127 5.83 18.17 -1.46
N ASP A 128 5.07 18.93 -0.64
CA ASP A 128 5.37 20.33 -0.32
C ASP A 128 6.73 20.47 0.41
N LEU A 129 7.10 19.46 1.20
CA LEU A 129 8.39 19.40 1.89
C LEU A 129 9.51 18.77 1.03
N GLY A 130 9.23 18.41 -0.23
CA GLY A 130 10.22 18.01 -1.22
C GLY A 130 10.46 16.51 -1.38
N GLU A 131 9.74 15.64 -0.66
CA GLU A 131 9.71 14.20 -1.00
C GLU A 131 8.73 14.01 -2.15
N ARG A 132 9.20 13.67 -3.35
CA ARG A 132 8.36 13.57 -4.55
C ARG A 132 8.29 12.16 -5.14
N ALA A 133 9.20 11.27 -4.77
CA ALA A 133 9.29 9.96 -5.40
C ALA A 133 8.11 9.09 -4.99
N VAL A 134 7.82 9.06 -3.69
CA VAL A 134 6.81 8.18 -3.10
C VAL A 134 5.48 8.91 -2.88
N SER A 135 5.52 10.16 -2.40
CA SER A 135 4.33 10.98 -2.11
C SER A 135 3.45 11.18 -3.35
N ALA A 136 4.03 11.60 -4.48
CA ALA A 136 3.31 11.81 -5.73
C ALA A 136 2.68 10.51 -6.25
N TYR A 137 3.30 9.36 -5.95
CA TYR A 137 2.74 8.06 -6.31
C TYR A 137 1.50 7.77 -5.46
N TRP A 138 1.58 7.90 -4.13
CA TRP A 138 0.41 7.74 -3.26
C TRP A 138 -0.73 8.70 -3.64
N HIS A 139 -0.39 9.93 -4.02
CA HIS A 139 -1.35 10.92 -4.50
C HIS A 139 -2.02 10.49 -5.82
N GLY A 140 -1.26 9.94 -6.76
CA GLY A 140 -1.78 9.37 -8.00
C GLY A 140 -2.73 8.19 -7.75
N ILE A 141 -2.41 7.32 -6.77
CA ILE A 141 -3.30 6.26 -6.32
C ILE A 141 -4.56 6.85 -5.66
N ALA A 142 -4.44 7.88 -4.82
CA ALA A 142 -5.57 8.51 -4.14
C ALA A 142 -6.62 9.03 -5.14
N HIS A 143 -6.21 9.78 -6.17
CA HIS A 143 -7.14 10.26 -7.19
C HIS A 143 -7.67 9.16 -8.10
N ARG A 144 -6.86 8.11 -8.39
CA ARG A 144 -7.38 6.94 -9.12
C ARG A 144 -8.50 6.25 -8.34
N ARG A 145 -8.43 6.28 -7.00
CA ARG A 145 -9.47 5.76 -6.10
C ARG A 145 -10.58 6.78 -5.79
N GLU A 146 -10.46 8.02 -6.27
CA GLU A 146 -11.52 9.04 -6.34
C GLU A 146 -12.23 9.06 -7.71
N PRO A 147 -12.10 7.99 -8.51
CA PRO A 147 -12.39 8.01 -9.95
C PRO A 147 -12.01 9.26 -10.75
N ASP A 148 -10.88 9.89 -10.45
CA ASP A 148 -10.38 11.06 -11.18
C ASP A 148 -9.12 10.71 -11.99
N SER A 149 -9.32 10.21 -13.20
CA SER A 149 -8.24 9.85 -14.11
C SER A 149 -7.37 11.05 -14.52
N GLY A 150 -7.91 12.26 -14.54
CA GLY A 150 -7.20 13.48 -14.89
C GLY A 150 -6.17 13.86 -13.82
N ASN A 151 -6.59 13.94 -12.57
CA ASN A 151 -5.70 14.21 -11.45
C ASN A 151 -4.74 13.05 -11.17
N ALA A 152 -5.21 11.80 -11.26
CA ALA A 152 -4.32 10.64 -11.16
C ALA A 152 -3.18 10.74 -12.19
N SER A 153 -3.51 11.02 -13.45
CA SER A 153 -2.51 11.18 -14.52
C SER A 153 -1.57 12.36 -14.26
N TYR A 154 -2.05 13.46 -13.70
CA TYR A 154 -1.21 14.59 -13.31
C TYR A 154 -0.15 14.17 -12.29
N TRP A 155 -0.54 13.48 -11.24
CA TRP A 155 0.38 13.01 -10.21
C TRP A 155 1.35 11.93 -10.72
N PHE A 156 0.88 10.99 -11.55
CA PHE A 156 1.77 10.00 -12.17
C PHE A 156 2.78 10.61 -13.14
N ARG A 157 2.48 11.74 -13.79
CA ARG A 157 3.49 12.49 -14.56
C ARG A 157 4.59 13.06 -13.66
N ARG A 158 4.27 13.46 -12.43
CA ARG A 158 5.26 13.95 -11.45
C ARG A 158 6.15 12.85 -10.90
N VAL A 159 5.64 11.62 -10.79
CA VAL A 159 6.42 10.43 -10.39
C VAL A 159 7.57 10.18 -11.38
N GLY A 160 7.31 10.27 -12.69
CA GLY A 160 8.33 10.03 -13.70
C GLY A 160 8.83 8.58 -13.68
N GLN A 161 10.14 8.36 -13.52
CA GLN A 161 10.70 7.02 -13.34
C GLN A 161 10.67 6.64 -11.86
N HIS A 162 10.21 5.42 -11.55
CA HIS A 162 10.13 4.95 -10.17
C HIS A 162 10.78 3.57 -10.01
N PRO A 163 11.54 3.32 -8.92
CA PRO A 163 12.26 2.05 -8.71
C PRO A 163 11.32 0.84 -8.67
N ILE A 164 10.06 1.01 -8.24
CA ILE A 164 9.12 -0.11 -8.15
C ILE A 164 8.60 -0.59 -9.51
N PHE A 165 8.75 0.17 -10.61
CA PHE A 165 8.08 -0.18 -11.86
C PHE A 165 8.51 -1.52 -12.45
N VAL A 166 9.81 -1.85 -12.39
CA VAL A 166 10.32 -3.15 -12.85
C VAL A 166 9.87 -4.30 -11.94
N PRO A 167 10.13 -4.28 -10.62
CA PRO A 167 9.71 -5.38 -9.74
C PRO A 167 8.18 -5.53 -9.69
N LEU A 168 7.42 -4.43 -9.83
CA LEU A 168 5.96 -4.49 -9.91
C LEU A 168 5.51 -5.19 -11.20
N ALA A 169 6.08 -4.83 -12.35
CA ALA A 169 5.80 -5.49 -13.63
C ALA A 169 6.04 -7.01 -13.55
N ASP A 170 7.15 -7.43 -12.95
CA ASP A 170 7.45 -8.85 -12.75
C ASP A 170 6.44 -9.53 -11.83
N SER A 171 6.01 -8.86 -10.76
CA SER A 171 5.03 -9.40 -9.80
C SER A 171 3.62 -9.58 -10.40
N VAL A 172 3.23 -8.75 -11.36
CA VAL A 172 1.90 -8.80 -11.98
C VAL A 172 1.87 -9.63 -13.26
N ARG A 173 3.01 -9.87 -13.91
CA ARG A 173 3.11 -10.62 -15.17
C ARG A 173 2.41 -11.99 -15.11
N PRO A 174 2.54 -12.81 -14.05
CA PRO A 174 1.81 -14.08 -13.95
C PRO A 174 0.29 -13.90 -14.02
N LEU A 175 -0.24 -12.82 -13.42
CA LEU A 175 -1.67 -12.49 -13.46
C LEU A 175 -2.12 -12.14 -14.87
N LEU A 176 -1.31 -11.37 -15.59
CA LEU A 176 -1.61 -10.97 -16.97
C LEU A 176 -1.51 -12.13 -17.95
N THR A 177 -0.56 -13.05 -17.76
CA THR A 177 -0.41 -14.24 -18.63
C THR A 177 -1.56 -15.24 -18.50
N ALA A 178 -2.26 -15.22 -17.37
CA ALA A 178 -3.42 -16.06 -17.09
C ALA A 178 -4.73 -15.52 -17.68
N LEU A 179 -4.73 -14.31 -18.24
CA LEU A 179 -5.90 -13.75 -18.91
C LEU A 179 -6.26 -14.56 -20.16
N PRO A 180 -7.56 -14.88 -20.37
CA PRO A 180 -8.03 -15.47 -21.63
C PRO A 180 -7.73 -14.57 -22.83
N ASP A 181 -7.98 -13.26 -22.68
CA ASP A 181 -7.60 -12.23 -23.65
C ASP A 181 -6.40 -11.43 -23.14
N ARG A 182 -5.24 -11.72 -23.71
CA ARG A 182 -3.98 -11.05 -23.34
C ARG A 182 -3.91 -9.59 -23.83
N SER A 183 -4.72 -9.21 -24.81
CA SER A 183 -4.72 -7.83 -25.34
C SER A 183 -5.22 -6.83 -24.29
N ALA A 184 -6.12 -7.26 -23.40
CA ALA A 184 -6.61 -6.46 -22.27
C ALA A 184 -5.50 -6.07 -21.28
N GLY A 185 -4.48 -6.91 -21.11
CA GLY A 185 -3.36 -6.66 -20.21
C GLY A 185 -2.19 -5.91 -20.85
N ALA A 186 -2.14 -5.79 -22.17
CA ALA A 186 -1.00 -5.19 -22.89
C ALA A 186 -0.71 -3.73 -22.48
N PRO A 187 -1.71 -2.85 -22.27
CA PRO A 187 -1.44 -1.46 -21.87
C PRO A 187 -0.84 -1.30 -20.47
N LEU A 188 -0.96 -2.31 -19.60
CA LEU A 188 -0.50 -2.25 -18.21
C LEU A 188 1.03 -2.27 -18.08
N LEU A 189 1.74 -2.65 -19.13
CA LEU A 189 3.20 -2.74 -19.16
C LEU A 189 3.79 -1.91 -20.31
N ASP A 190 4.83 -1.13 -19.99
CA ASP A 190 5.74 -0.51 -20.98
C ASP A 190 7.04 -1.31 -21.00
N GLY A 191 7.08 -2.33 -21.87
CA GLY A 191 8.17 -3.31 -21.90
C GLY A 191 8.24 -4.16 -20.61
N ASN A 192 9.30 -3.97 -19.83
CA ASN A 192 9.48 -4.63 -18.53
C ASN A 192 9.11 -3.72 -17.33
N ARG A 193 8.46 -2.58 -17.58
CA ARG A 193 8.05 -1.64 -16.54
C ARG A 193 6.55 -1.58 -16.41
N TRP A 194 6.09 -1.31 -15.19
CA TRP A 194 4.70 -0.97 -14.90
C TRP A 194 4.32 0.34 -15.57
N ASN A 195 3.13 0.38 -16.18
CA ASN A 195 2.58 1.59 -16.77
C ASN A 195 1.39 2.10 -15.94
N PRO A 196 1.57 3.12 -15.09
CA PRO A 196 0.48 3.63 -14.26
C PRO A 196 -0.65 4.26 -15.09
N PHE A 197 -0.34 4.85 -16.26
CA PHE A 197 -1.36 5.41 -17.16
C PHE A 197 -2.22 4.33 -17.80
N GLY A 198 -1.58 3.22 -18.19
CA GLY A 198 -2.28 2.01 -18.63
C GLY A 198 -3.21 1.49 -17.55
N PHE A 199 -2.77 1.51 -16.29
CA PHE A 199 -3.60 1.04 -15.18
C PHE A 199 -4.74 2.01 -14.81
N ILE A 200 -4.54 3.33 -14.92
CA ILE A 200 -5.64 4.31 -14.82
C ILE A 200 -6.75 3.96 -15.83
N ALA A 201 -6.39 3.79 -17.10
CA ALA A 201 -7.36 3.44 -18.14
C ALA A 201 -8.03 2.08 -17.86
N PHE A 202 -7.26 1.09 -17.42
CA PHE A 202 -7.76 -0.26 -17.10
C PHE A 202 -8.76 -0.28 -15.93
N CYS A 203 -8.70 0.70 -15.03
CA CYS A 203 -9.66 0.84 -13.93
C CYS A 203 -11.01 1.42 -14.35
N HIS A 204 -11.15 2.00 -15.56
CA HIS A 204 -12.39 2.61 -16.07
C HIS A 204 -13.07 3.54 -15.05
N ASP A 205 -12.31 4.48 -14.47
CA ASP A 205 -12.79 5.38 -13.42
C ASP A 205 -13.53 4.63 -12.29
N GLY A 206 -12.95 3.51 -11.85
CA GLY A 206 -13.49 2.67 -10.78
C GLY A 206 -14.58 1.68 -11.21
N THR A 207 -14.95 1.66 -12.50
CA THR A 207 -16.03 0.81 -13.04
C THR A 207 -15.53 -0.14 -14.14
N PRO A 208 -14.54 -1.01 -13.86
CA PRO A 208 -14.04 -1.96 -14.86
C PRO A 208 -15.16 -2.94 -15.29
N PRO A 209 -15.07 -3.51 -16.50
CA PRO A 209 -15.94 -4.61 -16.89
C PRO A 209 -15.97 -5.72 -15.83
N PRO A 210 -17.12 -6.36 -15.55
CA PRO A 210 -17.23 -7.36 -14.48
C PRO A 210 -16.20 -8.48 -14.54
N ALA A 211 -15.82 -8.92 -15.75
CA ALA A 211 -14.80 -9.94 -15.97
C ALA A 211 -13.38 -9.51 -15.57
N LEU A 212 -13.10 -8.19 -15.52
CA LEU A 212 -11.80 -7.63 -15.18
C LEU A 212 -11.74 -7.12 -13.73
N ALA A 213 -12.88 -6.87 -13.08
CA ALA A 213 -12.94 -6.29 -11.74
C ALA A 213 -12.07 -7.04 -10.71
N PRO A 214 -12.09 -8.39 -10.61
CA PRO A 214 -11.21 -9.11 -9.69
C PRO A 214 -9.73 -8.89 -10.00
N LEU A 215 -9.35 -8.89 -11.28
CA LEU A 215 -7.97 -8.64 -11.68
C LEU A 215 -7.53 -7.22 -11.35
N SER A 216 -8.36 -6.21 -11.63
CA SER A 216 -8.03 -4.80 -11.33
C SER A 216 -7.74 -4.61 -9.83
N ARG A 217 -8.55 -5.23 -8.96
CA ARG A 217 -8.34 -5.21 -7.50
C ARG A 217 -7.04 -5.89 -7.08
N ARG A 218 -6.72 -7.04 -7.69
CA ARG A 218 -5.45 -7.77 -7.43
C ARG A 218 -4.23 -6.98 -7.91
N LEU A 219 -4.31 -6.31 -9.05
CA LEU A 219 -3.26 -5.43 -9.57
C LEU A 219 -3.05 -4.23 -8.64
N GLN A 220 -4.13 -3.57 -8.22
CA GLN A 220 -4.05 -2.45 -7.27
C GLN A 220 -3.41 -2.89 -5.94
N ARG A 221 -3.80 -4.06 -5.42
CA ARG A 221 -3.16 -4.64 -4.23
C ARG A 221 -1.66 -4.82 -4.42
N ARG A 222 -1.20 -5.41 -5.54
CA ARG A 222 0.23 -5.62 -5.82
C ARG A 222 0.99 -4.29 -5.92
N GLU A 223 0.41 -3.28 -6.56
CA GLU A 223 0.99 -1.94 -6.65
C GLU A 223 1.13 -1.28 -5.28
N MET A 224 0.09 -1.34 -4.45
CA MET A 224 0.12 -0.77 -3.09
C MET A 224 1.12 -1.49 -2.18
N ILE A 225 1.23 -2.83 -2.27
CA ILE A 225 2.26 -3.57 -1.53
C ILE A 225 3.66 -3.13 -1.95
N ALA A 226 3.91 -3.00 -3.27
CA ALA A 226 5.22 -2.59 -3.78
C ALA A 226 5.59 -1.18 -3.30
N LEU A 227 4.64 -0.24 -3.36
CA LEU A 227 4.88 1.14 -2.93
C LEU A 227 4.99 1.27 -1.40
N LEU A 228 4.25 0.48 -0.63
CA LEU A 228 4.39 0.46 0.83
C LEU A 228 5.77 -0.08 1.25
N ASN A 229 6.29 -1.10 0.55
CA ASN A 229 7.66 -1.57 0.76
C ASN A 229 8.70 -0.49 0.44
N GLU A 230 8.53 0.24 -0.66
CA GLU A 230 9.42 1.36 -1.02
C GLU A 230 9.38 2.47 0.05
N SER A 231 8.17 2.84 0.48
CA SER A 231 7.94 3.85 1.52
C SER A 231 8.64 3.49 2.82
N ALA A 232 8.62 2.22 3.20
CA ALA A 232 9.30 1.73 4.39
C ALA A 232 10.83 1.68 4.22
N SER A 233 11.32 1.24 3.05
CA SER A 233 12.75 1.10 2.76
C SER A 233 13.47 2.46 2.73
N ALA A 234 12.77 3.54 2.38
CA ALA A 234 13.31 4.91 2.46
C ALA A 234 13.61 5.36 3.92
N LEU A 235 12.99 4.71 4.91
CA LEU A 235 13.07 5.07 6.32
C LEU A 235 13.89 4.09 7.15
N LEU A 236 13.91 2.83 6.74
CA LEU A 236 14.50 1.74 7.47
C LEU A 236 15.73 1.27 6.68
N SER A 237 16.86 1.09 7.35
CA SER A 237 18.06 0.50 6.75
C SER A 237 17.87 -1.01 6.53
N LEU A 238 16.92 -1.37 5.66
CA LEU A 238 16.53 -2.74 5.32
C LEU A 238 17.31 -3.28 4.12
#